data_AF-F3C7V9-F1
#
_entry.id   AF-F3C7V9-F1
#
_cell.length_a   1.000
_cell.length_b   1.000
_cell.length_c   1.000
_cell.angle_alpha   90.00
_cell.angle_beta   90.00
_cell.angle_gamma   90.00
#
_symmetry.space_group_name_H-M   'P 1'
#
loop_
_entity.id
_entity.type
_entity.pdbx_description
1 polymer ?
#
loop_
_entity_poly.entity_id
_entity_poly.type
_entity_poly.pdbx_seq_one_letter_code
_entity_poly.pdbx_strand_id
1 'polypeptide(L)' 'GIDAPTATLRSSQLIDGKVWDGSDPAGYARSFKLHSLAANAPAVASR' A
#
# COMPACT_ATOMS: atom_id res chain seq x y z
N GLY A 1 1.60 7.98 34.63
CA GLY A 1 2.00 7.53 33.29
C GLY A 1 0.76 7.35 32.44
N ILE A 2 0.87 7.42 31.12
CA ILE A 2 -0.22 7.05 30.22
C ILE A 2 0.01 5.63 29.71
N ASP A 3 -1.06 4.83 29.66
CA ASP A 3 -0.97 3.47 29.14
C ASP A 3 -0.78 3.49 27.63
N ALA A 4 0.17 2.69 27.16
CA ALA A 4 0.38 2.50 25.73
C ALA A 4 -0.70 1.56 25.15
N PRO A 5 -1.08 1.74 23.88
CA PRO A 5 -1.93 0.79 23.19
C PRO A 5 -1.33 -0.62 23.25
N THR A 6 -2.16 -1.60 23.62
CA THR A 6 -1.74 -3.00 23.75
C THR A 6 -1.59 -3.72 22.41
N ALA A 7 -2.23 -3.19 21.35
CA ALA A 7 -2.15 -3.72 20.01
C ALA A 7 -0.77 -3.42 19.40
N THR A 8 -0.10 -4.47 18.91
CA THR A 8 1.19 -4.36 18.21
C THR A 8 1.08 -3.61 16.88
N LEU A 9 -0.04 -3.79 16.18
CA LEU A 9 -0.32 -3.16 14.89
C LEU A 9 -1.34 -2.03 15.05
N ARG A 10 -1.24 -1.01 14.20
CA ARG A 10 -2.18 0.11 14.16
C ARG A 10 -3.00 0.06 12.87
N SER A 11 -4.28 0.43 12.97
CA SER A 11 -5.11 0.65 11.80
C SER A 11 -4.92 2.05 11.21
N SER A 12 -5.16 2.19 9.91
CA SER A 12 -5.14 3.46 9.19
C SER A 12 -6.14 3.44 8.03
N GLN A 13 -6.75 4.58 7.75
CA GLN A 13 -7.56 4.76 6.54
C GLN A 13 -6.67 5.18 5.38
N LEU A 14 -6.77 4.46 4.27
CA LEU A 14 -6.06 4.73 3.02
C LEU A 14 -6.74 5.85 2.24
N ILE A 15 -6.03 6.44 1.27
CA ILE A 15 -6.52 7.56 0.45
C ILE A 15 -7.78 7.23 -0.36
N ASP A 16 -8.04 5.93 -0.60
CA ASP A 16 -9.23 5.43 -1.29
C ASP A 16 -10.38 5.08 -0.33
N GLY A 17 -10.26 5.46 0.95
CA GLY A 17 -11.27 5.27 1.99
C GLY A 17 -11.23 3.90 2.68
N LYS A 18 -10.42 2.95 2.20
CA LYS A 18 -10.30 1.62 2.83
C LYS A 18 -9.59 1.71 4.17
N VAL A 19 -9.99 0.87 5.12
CA VAL A 19 -9.25 0.70 6.38
C VAL A 19 -8.28 -0.48 6.23
N TRP A 20 -7.02 -0.25 6.58
CA TRP A 20 -6.00 -1.30 6.68
C TRP A 20 -5.55 -1.41 8.13
N ASP A 21 -5.47 -2.63 8.65
CA ASP A 21 -5.20 -2.92 10.07
C ASP A 21 -3.78 -3.43 10.34
N GLY A 22 -2.93 -3.51 9.31
CA GLY A 22 -1.57 -4.01 9.43
C GLY A 22 -1.40 -5.51 9.14
N SER A 23 -2.49 -6.27 9.01
CA SER A 23 -2.42 -7.74 8.95
C SER A 23 -1.90 -8.31 7.63
N ASP A 24 -2.14 -7.62 6.51
CA ASP A 24 -1.69 -8.02 5.17
C ASP A 24 -0.84 -6.92 4.50
N PRO A 25 0.49 -6.94 4.68
CA PRO A 25 1.41 -6.01 4.01
C PRO A 25 1.40 -6.16 2.49
N ALA A 26 1.17 -7.37 1.96
CA ALA A 26 1.22 -7.63 0.54
C ALA A 26 -0.06 -7.13 -0.15
N GLY A 27 -1.22 -7.27 0.49
CA GLY A 27 -2.47 -6.64 0.09
C GLY A 27 -2.40 -5.12 0.11
N TYR A 28 -1.77 -4.52 1.13
CA TYR A 28 -1.49 -3.08 1.17
C TYR A 28 -0.68 -2.63 -0.06
N ALA A 29 0.45 -3.30 -0.36
CA ALA A 29 1.28 -2.97 -1.52
C ALA A 29 0.52 -3.11 -2.86
N ARG A 30 -0.36 -4.10 -2.99
CA ARG A 30 -1.20 -4.33 -4.19
C ARG A 30 -2.39 -3.39 -4.30
N SER A 31 -2.76 -2.68 -3.23
CA SER A 31 -3.89 -1.75 -3.25
C SER A 31 -3.62 -0.48 -4.07
N PHE A 32 -2.34 -0.16 -4.28
CA PHE A 32 -1.93 0.95 -5.15
C PHE A 32 -2.13 0.58 -6.62
N LYS A 33 -2.99 1.33 -7.30
CA LYS A 33 -3.20 1.21 -8.75
C LYS A 33 -1.91 1.42 -9.54
N LEU A 34 -1.04 2.29 -9.04
CA LEU A 34 0.32 2.44 -9.52
C LEU A 34 1.18 1.43 -8.77
N HIS A 35 1.38 0.28 -9.39
CA HIS A 35 2.37 -0.71 -8.98
C HIS A 35 3.49 -0.74 -10.02
N SER A 36 4.73 -0.93 -9.61
CA SER A 36 5.88 -1.06 -10.51
C SER A 36 5.85 -2.39 -11.27
N LEU A 37 4.89 -2.56 -12.17
CA LEU A 37 4.98 -3.53 -13.25
C LEU A 37 5.62 -2.80 -14.43
N ALA A 38 6.95 -2.72 -14.43
CA ALA A 38 7.73 -2.40 -15.61
C ALA A 38 7.61 -3.56 -16.61
N ALA A 39 6.43 -3.71 -17.20
CA ALA A 39 6.16 -4.57 -18.33
C ALA A 39 5.06 -3.88 -19.14
N ASN A 40 5.38 -3.53 -20.40
CA ASN A 40 4.52 -2.89 -21.40
C ASN A 40 4.50 -1.35 -21.43
N ALA A 41 5.67 -0.70 -21.36
CA ALA A 41 5.85 0.52 -22.14
C ALA A 41 6.33 0.08 -23.54
N PRO A 42 5.65 0.41 -24.66
CA PRO A 42 6.28 0.25 -25.97
C PRO A 42 7.53 1.13 -25.96
N ALA A 43 8.67 0.57 -26.35
CA ALA A 43 9.91 1.31 -26.49
C ALA A 43 9.72 2.39 -27.57
N VAL A 44 9.25 3.58 -27.17
CA VAL A 44 9.25 4.76 -28.02
C VAL A 44 10.64 5.40 -27.92
N ALA A 45 11.57 4.80 -28.65
CA ALA A 45 12.76 5.48 -29.12
C ALA A 45 12.82 5.25 -30.63
N SER A 46 12.05 6.07 -31.35
CA SER A 46 12.17 6.20 -32.79
C SER A 46 13.35 7.10 -33.11
N ARG A 47 14.31 6.50 -33.83
CA ARG A 47 15.39 7.08 -34.64
C ARG A 47 16.65 7.58 -33.94
#